data_AF-T0YI61-F1
#
_entry.id   AF-T0YI61-F1
#
_cell.length_a   1.000
_cell.length_b   1.000
_cell.length_c   1.000
_cell.angle_alpha   90.00
_cell.angle_beta   90.00
_cell.angle_gamma   90.00
#
_symmetry.space_group_name_H-M   'P 1'
#
loop_
_entity.id
_entity.type
_entity.pdbx_description
1 polymer ?
#
loop_
_entity_poly.entity_id
_entity_poly.type
_entity_poly.pdbx_seq_one_letter_code
_entity_poly.pdbx_strand_id
1 'polypeptide(L)'
;IDELDRSLHARITRFLAELFQQPHNPNNAQLVFSTHDVTLLDQDLLRRDQVWFIEKDAQAGSRLYPLLDYSPRKGEALERGYLKGRYGAVPLTGALES
;
A
#
# COMPACT_ATOMS: atom_id res chain seq x y z
N ILE A 1 -0.43 1.32 13.11
CA ILE A 1 -1.77 0.68 13.22
C ILE A 1 -1.72 -0.54 12.32
N ASP A 2 -2.06 -1.71 12.84
CA ASP A 2 -2.14 -2.91 12.01
C ASP A 2 -3.53 -3.03 11.39
N GLU A 3 -3.62 -3.42 10.12
CA GLU A 3 -4.86 -3.61 9.36
C GLU A 3 -5.82 -2.42 9.50
N LEU A 4 -5.40 -1.22 9.08
CA LEU A 4 -6.20 0.01 9.26
C LEU A 4 -7.60 -0.08 8.62
N ASP A 5 -7.73 -0.86 7.56
CA ASP A 5 -8.98 -1.15 6.86
C ASP A 5 -9.89 -2.14 7.58
N ARG A 6 -9.43 -2.79 8.66
CA ARG A 6 -10.23 -3.76 9.39
C ARG A 6 -11.43 -3.08 10.06
N SER A 7 -12.60 -3.35 9.50
CA SER A 7 -13.91 -2.79 9.92
C SER A 7 -14.15 -1.33 9.51
N LEU A 8 -13.26 -0.74 8.71
CA LEU A 8 -13.45 0.61 8.16
C LEU A 8 -13.74 0.53 6.65
N HIS A 9 -14.68 1.36 6.20
CA HIS A 9 -14.90 1.53 4.76
C HIS A 9 -13.69 2.23 4.13
N ALA A 10 -13.30 1.85 2.91
CA ALA A 10 -12.14 2.42 2.17
C ALA A 10 -12.10 3.96 2.14
N ARG A 11 -13.28 4.59 2.08
CA ARG A 11 -13.41 6.07 2.17
C ARG A 11 -12.92 6.65 3.50
N ILE A 12 -13.11 5.93 4.60
CA ILE A 12 -12.69 6.38 5.94
C ILE A 12 -11.18 6.22 6.08
N THR A 13 -10.61 5.09 5.65
CA THR A 13 -9.16 4.88 5.67
C THR A 13 -8.43 5.91 4.81
N ARG A 14 -8.97 6.22 3.62
CA ARG A 14 -8.49 7.32 2.77
C ARG A 14 -8.55 8.67 3.47
N PHE A 15 -9.69 9.01 4.06
CA PHE A 15 -9.85 10.27 4.80
C PHE A 15 -8.82 10.40 5.93
N LEU A 16 -8.56 9.33 6.68
CA LEU A 16 -7.53 9.32 7.72
C LEU A 16 -6.13 9.54 7.13
N ALA A 17 -5.78 8.88 6.03
CA ALA A 17 -4.51 9.13 5.37
C ALA A 17 -4.37 10.58 4.89
N GLU A 18 -5.42 11.16 4.29
CA GLU A 18 -5.45 12.57 3.86
C GLU A 18 -5.29 13.53 5.03
N LEU A 19 -5.93 13.26 6.17
CA LEU A 19 -5.87 14.09 7.37
C LEU A 19 -4.43 14.25 7.88
N PHE A 20 -3.65 13.17 7.89
CA PHE A 20 -2.27 13.18 8.36
C PHE A 20 -1.27 13.74 7.33
N GLN A 21 -1.68 13.90 6.06
CA GLN A 21 -0.92 14.60 5.01
C GLN A 21 -1.15 16.12 5.03
N GLN A 22 -2.14 16.63 5.77
CA GLN A 22 -2.49 18.04 5.77
C GLN A 22 -1.41 18.92 6.42
N PRO A 23 -1.23 20.17 5.94
CA PRO A 23 -0.35 21.15 6.58
C PRO A 23 -0.74 21.46 8.03
N HIS A 24 -2.03 21.27 8.37
CA HIS A 24 -2.59 21.55 9.70
C HIS A 24 -2.39 20.39 10.69
N ASN A 25 -1.22 19.77 10.67
CA ASN A 25 -0.76 18.79 11.64
C ASN A 25 0.27 19.46 12.57
N PRO A 26 -0.18 20.26 13.58
CA PRO A 26 0.68 21.19 14.32
C PRO A 26 1.82 20.50 15.07
N ASN A 27 1.65 19.22 15.40
CA ASN A 27 2.64 18.40 16.11
C ASN A 27 3.38 17.43 15.19
N ASN A 28 3.18 17.52 13.87
CA ASN A 28 3.78 16.66 12.86
C ASN A 28 3.63 15.16 13.18
N ALA A 29 2.43 14.77 13.65
CA ALA A 29 2.12 13.38 13.96
C ALA A 29 2.23 12.50 12.71
N GLN A 30 2.76 11.29 12.86
CA GLN A 30 2.91 10.34 11.75
C GLN A 30 1.89 9.21 11.86
N LEU A 31 1.27 8.86 10.74
CA LEU A 31 0.41 7.69 10.61
C LEU A 31 1.17 6.60 9.84
N VAL A 32 1.62 5.56 10.56
CA VAL A 32 2.21 4.35 9.97
C VAL A 32 1.23 3.20 10.12
N PHE A 33 0.86 2.58 9.00
CA PHE A 33 -0.14 1.52 9.00
C PHE A 33 0.12 0.44 7.94
N SER A 34 -0.42 -0.76 8.19
CA SER A 34 -0.58 -1.83 7.21
C SER A 34 -2.02 -1.86 6.71
N THR A 35 -2.21 -2.34 5.48
CA THR A 35 -3.54 -2.46 4.87
C THR A 35 -3.56 -3.51 3.76
N HIS A 36 -4.74 -4.08 3.50
CA HIS A 36 -5.02 -4.88 2.31
C HIS A 36 -5.81 -4.09 1.24
N ASP A 37 -6.19 -2.84 1.55
CA ASP A 37 -6.95 -1.98 0.65
C ASP A 37 -6.04 -1.36 -0.42
N VAL A 38 -6.07 -1.96 -1.61
CA VAL A 38 -5.27 -1.50 -2.76
C VAL A 38 -5.70 -0.13 -3.29
N THR A 39 -6.89 0.37 -2.94
CA THR A 39 -7.38 1.68 -3.39
C THR A 39 -6.59 2.84 -2.79
N LEU A 40 -5.80 2.57 -1.74
CA LEU A 40 -4.87 3.52 -1.15
C LEU A 40 -3.56 3.67 -1.95
N LEU A 41 -3.30 2.79 -2.93
CA LEU A 41 -2.19 2.90 -3.88
C LEU A 41 -2.49 3.96 -4.96
N ASP A 42 -2.57 5.21 -4.52
CA ASP A 42 -2.89 6.38 -5.32
C ASP A 42 -1.79 7.44 -5.13
N GLN A 43 -1.20 7.93 -6.24
CA GLN A 43 -0.12 8.94 -6.19
C GLN A 43 -0.60 10.31 -5.72
N ASP A 44 -1.90 10.58 -5.81
CA ASP A 44 -2.50 11.81 -5.28
C ASP A 44 -2.76 11.72 -3.77
N LEU A 45 -2.74 10.49 -3.20
CA LEU A 45 -2.91 10.23 -1.78
C LEU A 45 -1.58 9.99 -1.05
N LEU A 46 -0.73 9.10 -1.58
CA LEU A 46 0.54 8.67 -0.99
C LEU A 46 1.67 8.92 -1.97
N ARG A 47 2.77 9.49 -1.49
CA ARG A 47 3.99 9.60 -2.31
C ARG A 47 4.64 8.23 -2.46
N ARG A 48 5.41 8.07 -3.54
CA ARG A 48 6.10 6.81 -3.87
C ARG A 48 7.09 6.34 -2.79
N ASP A 49 7.68 7.25 -2.03
CA ASP A 49 8.58 6.97 -0.91
C ASP A 49 7.85 6.54 0.37
N GLN A 50 6.53 6.71 0.43
CA GLN A 50 5.69 6.33 1.58
C GLN A 50 5.09 4.93 1.44
N VAL A 51 5.29 4.25 0.30
CA VAL A 51 4.71 2.94 0.00
C VAL A 51 5.77 1.85 0.10
N TRP A 52 5.47 0.84 0.90
CA TRP A 52 6.29 -0.35 1.12
C TRP A 52 5.44 -1.60 0.97
N PHE A 53 6.01 -2.63 0.37
CA PHE A 53 5.36 -3.92 0.19
C PHE A 53 6.03 -4.97 1.07
N ILE A 54 5.22 -5.94 1.51
CA ILE A 54 5.69 -7.11 2.21
C ILE A 54 5.29 -8.36 1.42
N GLU A 55 6.23 -9.25 1.18
CA GLU A 55 5.98 -10.55 0.55
C GLU A 55 6.64 -11.67 1.35
N LYS A 56 6.09 -12.88 1.25
CA LYS A 56 6.73 -14.08 1.78
C LYS A 56 7.62 -14.70 0.71
N ASP A 57 8.85 -15.00 1.07
CA ASP A 57 9.76 -15.76 0.20
C ASP A 57 9.45 -17.27 0.25
N ALA A 58 10.11 -18.03 -0.63
CA ALA A 58 9.93 -19.47 -0.74
C ALA A 58 10.41 -20.25 0.51
N GLN A 59 11.16 -19.61 1.40
CA GLN A 59 11.69 -20.18 2.65
C GLN A 59 10.84 -19.75 3.86
N ALA A 60 9.65 -19.20 3.62
CA ALA A 60 8.74 -18.66 4.62
C ALA A 60 9.29 -17.45 5.40
N GLY A 61 10.35 -16.81 4.92
CA GLY A 61 10.81 -15.51 5.37
C GLY A 61 9.92 -14.39 4.85
N SER A 62 9.87 -13.27 5.57
CA SER A 62 9.19 -12.05 5.13
C SER A 62 10.20 -11.07 4.57
N ARG A 63 9.96 -10.56 3.37
CA ARG A 63 10.75 -9.50 2.75
C ARG A 63 9.94 -8.22 2.65
N LEU A 64 10.46 -7.16 3.25
CA LEU A 64 9.92 -5.79 3.16
C LEU A 64 10.76 -5.01 2.15
N TYR A 65 10.12 -4.32 1.20
CA TYR A 65 10.81 -3.54 0.18
C TYR A 65 9.98 -2.33 -0.29
N PRO A 66 10.63 -1.21 -0.68
CA PRO A 66 9.93 0.01 -1.06
C PRO A 66 9.40 -0.06 -2.51
N LEU A 67 8.34 0.71 -2.79
CA LEU A 67 7.86 0.91 -4.16
C LEU A 67 8.92 1.55 -5.09
N LEU A 68 9.84 2.33 -4.52
CA LEU A 68 10.90 3.01 -5.27
C LEU A 68 11.83 2.06 -6.04
N ASP A 69 12.01 0.82 -5.58
CA ASP A 69 12.82 -0.18 -6.26
C ASP A 69 12.33 -0.50 -7.68
N TYR A 70 11.05 -0.20 -7.97
CA TYR A 70 10.41 -0.44 -9.26
C TYR A 70 10.34 0.79 -10.17
N SER A 71 10.87 1.94 -9.71
CA SER A 71 10.92 3.20 -10.46
C SER A 71 9.58 3.55 -11.17
N PRO A 72 8.43 3.57 -10.48
CA PRO A 72 7.14 3.81 -11.12
C PRO A 72 7.08 5.23 -11.69
N ARG A 73 6.41 5.37 -12.84
CA ARG A 73 6.32 6.68 -13.53
C ARG A 73 5.39 7.61 -12.77
N LYS A 74 5.64 8.93 -12.89
CA LYS A 74 4.71 9.94 -12.36
C LYS A 74 3.35 9.80 -13.06
N GLY A 75 2.27 9.72 -12.30
CA GLY A 75 0.91 9.54 -12.82
C GLY A 75 0.59 8.11 -13.31
N GLU A 76 1.45 7.13 -13.03
CA GLU A 76 1.12 5.72 -13.20
C GLU A 76 0.01 5.30 -12.24
N ALA A 77 -0.98 4.54 -12.73
CA ALA A 77 -2.00 3.91 -11.90
C ALA A 77 -1.38 2.78 -11.06
N LEU A 78 -0.87 3.11 -9.87
CA LEU A 78 -0.13 2.18 -8.99
C LEU A 78 -0.98 0.98 -8.59
N GLU A 79 -2.24 1.20 -8.20
CA GLU A 79 -3.21 0.12 -7.92
C GLU A 79 -3.25 -0.92 -9.06
N ARG A 80 -3.44 -0.46 -10.30
CA ARG A 80 -3.48 -1.34 -11.48
C ARG A 80 -2.14 -2.03 -11.74
N GLY A 81 -1.03 -1.36 -11.45
CA GLY A 81 0.31 -1.94 -11.53
C GLY A 81 0.50 -3.06 -10.52
N TYR A 82 0.10 -2.82 -9.27
CA TYR A 82 0.13 -3.80 -8.19
C TYR A 82 -0.73 -5.02 -8.52
N LEU A 83 -2.00 -4.83 -8.92
CA LEU A 83 -2.91 -5.94 -9.28
C LEU A 83 -2.41 -6.79 -10.47
N LYS A 84 -1.54 -6.24 -11.32
CA LYS A 84 -0.87 -6.98 -12.41
C LYS A 84 0.40 -7.71 -11.97
N GLY A 85 0.75 -7.66 -10.69
CA GLY A 85 1.95 -8.26 -10.12
C GLY A 85 3.25 -7.49 -10.39
N ARG A 86 3.19 -6.24 -10.89
CA ARG A 86 4.39 -5.49 -11.28
C ARG A 86 5.35 -5.27 -10.11
N TYR A 87 4.82 -5.14 -8.90
CA TYR A 87 5.60 -4.84 -7.71
C TYR A 87 5.74 -6.06 -6.77
N GLY A 88 5.40 -7.27 -7.23
CA GLY A 88 5.32 -8.43 -6.34
C GLY A 88 4.20 -8.29 -5.31
N ALA A 89 4.33 -8.99 -4.18
CA ALA A 89 3.41 -8.94 -3.02
C ALA A 89 1.91 -9.16 -3.33
N VAL A 90 1.55 -9.62 -4.53
CA VAL A 90 0.19 -10.04 -4.86
C VAL A 90 -0.07 -11.45 -4.31
N PRO A 91 -1.28 -11.74 -3.80
CA PRO A 91 -1.61 -13.07 -3.29
C PRO A 91 -1.45 -14.15 -4.36
N LEU A 92 -0.69 -15.20 -4.04
CA LEU A 92 -0.65 -16.43 -4.84
C LEU A 92 -1.88 -17.26 -4.49
N THR A 93 -2.98 -17.04 -5.20
CA THR A 93 -4.06 -18.02 -5.27
C THR A 93 -3.54 -19.15 -6.15
N GLY A 94 -3.13 -20.28 -5.56
CA GLY A 94 -2.74 -21.46 -6.34
C GLY A 94 -3.76 -21.76 -7.44
N ALA A 95 -3.33 -22.35 -8.55
CA ALA A 95 -4.25 -22.76 -9.60
C ALA A 95 -5.35 -23.61 -8.96
N LEU A 96 -6.61 -23.19 -9.11
CA LEU A 96 -7.75 -24.05 -8.83
C LEU A 96 -7.75 -25.11 -9.92
N GLU A 97 -6.89 -26.12 -9.78
CA GLU A 97 -6.99 -27.33 -10.58
C GLU A 97 -8.29 -28.03 -10.18
N SER A 98 -9.23 -28.06 -11.13
CA SER A 98 -10.47 -28.83 -11.09
C SER A 98 -10.33 -30.09 -11.91
#